data_AF-A0A1I2ZTC2-F1
#
_entry.id   AF-A0A1I2ZTC2-F1
#
_cell.length_a   1.000
_cell.length_b   1.000
_cell.length_c   1.000
_cell.angle_alpha   90.00
_cell.angle_beta   90.00
_cell.angle_gamma   90.00
#
_symmetry.space_group_name_H-M   'P 1'
#
loop_
_entity.id
_entity.type
_entity.pdbx_description
1 polymer ?
#
loop_
_entity_poly.entity_id
_entity_poly.type
_entity_poly.pdbx_seq_one_letter_code
_entity_poly.pdbx_strand_id
1 'polypeptide(L)'
;MNIFKSLSQGNGQISETNITSFLSYLLNTSNELSNSFLLLFFDLMDRNSPGEKIYDLLGLNHGTLREKIIHFTNNYVVSATPEFPIRVDLTKQIADILVRVSAKRDETDVCYILIENKIKKASANPSQVSKQFEYFTNSAEYEQDVPVFSVLITTDSPAFSAMYKNALAANPDSVWLRWTSHTERDNSVEASLRQLIRHEMVAEITPINLNTQFIIKSFMDYIATEFSQKGTGVKNYSFNGFDEVASASFTLNGENYVLKRFGNNMVRVFNEDDEVLDTPVKPLLREVNDAYGFNIDLYHSTGIAKNTQIFGREIINALNNN
;
A
#
# COMPACT_ATOMS: atom_id res chain seq x y z
N MET A 1 -11.08 15.40 2.25
CA MET A 1 -10.09 15.63 1.17
C MET A 1 -10.15 14.44 0.22
N ASN A 2 -10.35 14.66 -1.08
CA ASN A 2 -10.51 13.57 -2.05
C ASN A 2 -9.16 12.83 -2.23
N ILE A 3 -9.10 11.56 -1.86
CA ILE A 3 -7.88 10.74 -1.97
C ILE A 3 -7.38 10.65 -3.42
N PHE A 4 -8.27 10.62 -4.39
CA PHE A 4 -7.91 10.62 -5.82
C PHE A 4 -7.20 11.92 -6.20
N LYS A 5 -7.58 13.05 -5.58
CA LYS A 5 -6.89 14.33 -5.75
C LYS A 5 -5.52 14.34 -5.06
N SER A 6 -5.41 13.77 -3.86
CA SER A 6 -4.12 13.66 -3.15
C SER A 6 -3.13 12.75 -3.86
N LEU A 7 -3.60 11.59 -4.38
CA LEU A 7 -2.79 10.63 -5.13
C LEU A 7 -2.39 11.17 -6.51
N SER A 8 -3.31 11.84 -7.22
CA SER A 8 -3.02 12.40 -8.56
C SER A 8 -2.15 13.65 -8.55
N GLN A 9 -2.16 14.45 -7.47
CA GLN A 9 -1.41 15.71 -7.41
C GLN A 9 -0.03 15.59 -6.76
N GLY A 10 0.33 14.44 -6.17
CA GLY A 10 1.65 14.17 -5.58
C GLY A 10 2.07 15.09 -4.42
N ASN A 11 1.19 15.98 -3.96
CA ASN A 11 1.51 17.08 -3.03
C ASN A 11 0.79 17.01 -1.67
N GLY A 12 0.11 15.90 -1.37
CA GLY A 12 -0.57 15.68 -0.09
C GLY A 12 0.13 14.63 0.76
N GLN A 13 0.34 14.90 2.05
CA GLN A 13 0.69 13.85 3.01
C GLN A 13 -0.52 12.91 3.14
N ILE A 14 -0.42 11.69 2.59
CA ILE A 14 -1.47 10.69 2.67
C ILE A 14 -1.58 10.21 4.12
N SER A 15 -2.75 10.42 4.74
CA SER A 15 -3.04 10.01 6.10
C SER A 15 -3.57 8.57 6.18
N GLU A 16 -3.63 8.00 7.39
CA GLU A 16 -4.31 6.72 7.65
C GLU A 16 -5.77 6.77 7.17
N THR A 17 -6.51 7.85 7.49
CA THR A 17 -7.88 8.09 6.98
C THR A 17 -7.97 8.07 5.46
N ASN A 18 -6.98 8.64 4.75
CA ASN A 18 -6.97 8.58 3.29
C ASN A 18 -6.88 7.12 2.84
N ILE A 19 -5.93 6.35 3.34
CA ILE A 19 -5.76 4.95 2.98
C ILE A 19 -6.99 4.11 3.31
N THR A 20 -7.54 4.31 4.50
CA THR A 20 -8.78 3.68 4.94
C THR A 20 -9.92 3.94 3.95
N SER A 21 -10.06 5.18 3.47
CA SER A 21 -11.08 5.53 2.49
C SER A 21 -10.87 4.81 1.15
N PHE A 22 -9.63 4.69 0.67
CA PHE A 22 -9.34 4.00 -0.59
C PHE A 22 -9.53 2.50 -0.47
N LEU A 23 -9.06 1.89 0.62
CA LEU A 23 -9.29 0.48 0.88
C LEU A 23 -10.79 0.17 1.00
N SER A 24 -11.55 1.01 1.73
CA SER A 24 -13.01 0.89 1.82
C SER A 24 -13.65 0.96 0.44
N TYR A 25 -13.21 1.88 -0.43
CA TYR A 25 -13.66 1.94 -1.80
C TYR A 25 -13.36 0.64 -2.55
N LEU A 26 -12.14 0.10 -2.48
CA LEU A 26 -11.74 -1.13 -3.18
C LEU A 26 -12.50 -2.38 -2.73
N LEU A 27 -12.87 -2.45 -1.44
CA LEU A 27 -13.58 -3.59 -0.83
C LEU A 27 -15.09 -3.56 -1.05
N ASN A 28 -15.64 -2.44 -1.54
CA ASN A 28 -17.08 -2.29 -1.72
C ASN A 28 -17.56 -2.90 -3.04
N THR A 29 -18.75 -3.51 -3.05
CA THR A 29 -19.37 -4.05 -4.29
C THR A 29 -19.83 -2.98 -5.28
N SER A 30 -20.02 -1.74 -4.82
CA SER A 30 -20.56 -0.63 -5.65
C SER A 30 -19.54 0.01 -6.60
N ASN A 31 -18.28 -0.43 -6.57
CA ASN A 31 -17.24 0.08 -7.45
C ASN A 31 -17.18 -0.69 -8.80
N GLU A 32 -16.41 -0.15 -9.74
CA GLU A 32 -16.18 -0.71 -11.07
C GLU A 32 -15.32 -1.97 -11.10
N LEU A 33 -14.79 -2.43 -9.96
CA LEU A 33 -13.95 -3.63 -9.87
C LEU A 33 -14.78 -4.91 -9.69
N SER A 34 -16.11 -4.82 -9.57
CA SER A 34 -17.04 -5.97 -9.57
C SER A 34 -16.60 -7.12 -8.66
N ASN A 35 -16.18 -6.80 -7.42
CA ASN A 35 -15.66 -7.75 -6.41
C ASN A 35 -14.29 -8.37 -6.67
N SER A 36 -13.63 -8.05 -7.80
CA SER A 36 -12.34 -8.62 -8.16
C SER A 36 -11.28 -8.41 -7.08
N PHE A 37 -11.13 -7.17 -6.59
CA PHE A 37 -10.17 -6.89 -5.52
C PHE A 37 -10.60 -7.51 -4.19
N LEU A 38 -11.90 -7.46 -3.87
CA LEU A 38 -12.43 -8.05 -2.64
C LEU A 38 -12.09 -9.55 -2.54
N LEU A 39 -12.26 -10.31 -3.62
CA LEU A 39 -11.94 -11.74 -3.61
C LEU A 39 -10.44 -12.01 -3.51
N LEU A 40 -9.59 -11.17 -4.10
CA LEU A 40 -8.13 -11.24 -3.91
C LEU A 40 -7.72 -10.86 -2.48
N PHE A 41 -8.47 -9.96 -1.84
CA PHE A 41 -8.26 -9.60 -0.44
C PHE A 41 -8.69 -10.74 0.50
N PHE A 42 -9.81 -11.41 0.21
CA PHE A 42 -10.25 -12.60 0.93
C PHE A 42 -9.26 -13.77 0.79
N ASP A 43 -8.72 -14.01 -0.41
CA ASP A 43 -7.64 -14.99 -0.59
C ASP A 43 -6.40 -14.65 0.25
N LEU A 44 -6.03 -13.37 0.28
CA LEU A 44 -4.93 -12.89 1.12
C LEU A 44 -5.24 -13.11 2.62
N MET A 45 -6.47 -12.87 3.06
CA MET A 45 -6.90 -13.17 4.42
C MET A 45 -6.77 -14.66 4.73
N ASP A 46 -7.31 -15.52 3.87
CA ASP A 46 -7.31 -16.98 4.07
C ASP A 46 -5.90 -17.55 4.11
N ARG A 47 -4.96 -17.03 3.32
CA ARG A 47 -3.54 -17.43 3.38
C ARG A 47 -2.86 -17.07 4.69
N ASN A 48 -3.34 -16.05 5.41
CA ASN A 48 -2.76 -15.58 6.67
C ASN A 48 -3.62 -15.89 7.91
N SER A 49 -4.84 -16.42 7.72
CA SER A 49 -5.75 -16.77 8.81
C SER A 49 -5.32 -18.08 9.48
N PRO A 50 -5.20 -18.12 10.81
CA PRO A 50 -5.04 -19.38 11.55
C PRO A 50 -6.38 -20.09 11.82
N GLY A 51 -7.51 -19.40 11.64
CA GLY A 51 -8.86 -19.87 11.95
C GLY A 51 -9.69 -20.22 10.73
N GLU A 52 -10.97 -19.85 10.77
CA GLU A 52 -11.93 -20.07 9.69
C GLU A 52 -11.48 -19.39 8.38
N LYS A 53 -11.86 -20.00 7.26
CA LYS A 53 -11.56 -19.49 5.92
C LYS A 53 -12.81 -18.87 5.34
N ILE A 54 -12.70 -17.64 4.88
CA ILE A 54 -13.83 -16.92 4.31
C ILE A 54 -14.26 -17.55 2.98
N TYR A 55 -13.36 -18.17 2.22
CA TYR A 55 -13.71 -18.91 1.02
C TYR A 55 -14.57 -20.15 1.31
N ASP A 56 -14.33 -20.84 2.42
CA ASP A 56 -15.15 -21.97 2.84
C ASP A 56 -16.57 -21.51 3.18
N LEU A 57 -16.66 -20.44 3.98
CA LEU A 57 -17.92 -19.82 4.41
C LEU A 57 -18.77 -19.30 3.24
N LEU A 58 -18.12 -18.81 2.18
CA LEU A 58 -18.77 -18.23 0.99
C LEU A 58 -18.86 -19.20 -0.20
N GLY A 59 -18.41 -20.44 -0.06
CA GLY A 59 -18.43 -21.42 -1.16
C GLY A 59 -17.53 -21.08 -2.36
N LEU A 60 -16.39 -20.42 -2.13
CA LEU A 60 -15.48 -19.89 -3.16
C LEU A 60 -14.24 -20.78 -3.43
N ASN A 61 -14.28 -22.03 -2.98
CA ASN A 61 -13.12 -22.95 -3.04
C ASN A 61 -12.79 -23.49 -4.43
N HIS A 62 -13.68 -23.33 -5.40
CA HIS A 62 -13.55 -23.95 -6.71
C HIS A 62 -13.71 -22.93 -7.84
N GLY A 63 -13.19 -23.30 -9.01
CA GLY A 63 -13.28 -22.51 -10.22
C GLY A 63 -12.23 -21.41 -10.35
N THR A 64 -12.27 -20.73 -11.49
CA THR A 64 -11.40 -19.58 -11.78
C THR A 64 -11.86 -18.34 -11.01
N LEU A 65 -11.05 -17.28 -10.96
CA LEU A 65 -11.41 -16.03 -10.30
C LEU A 65 -12.70 -15.45 -10.91
N ARG A 66 -12.86 -15.52 -12.24
CA ARG A 66 -14.09 -15.12 -12.93
C ARG A 66 -15.32 -15.86 -12.43
N GLU A 67 -15.23 -17.18 -12.31
CA GLU A 67 -16.35 -18.02 -11.85
C GLU A 67 -16.72 -17.68 -10.41
N LYS A 68 -15.71 -17.47 -9.55
CA LYS A 68 -15.89 -17.00 -8.17
C LYS A 68 -16.55 -15.62 -8.11
N ILE A 69 -16.14 -14.67 -8.95
CA ILE A 69 -16.75 -13.34 -9.03
C ILE A 69 -18.23 -13.45 -9.41
N ILE A 70 -18.57 -14.27 -10.42
CA ILE A 70 -19.96 -14.48 -10.86
C ILE A 70 -20.77 -15.11 -9.73
N HIS A 71 -20.26 -16.17 -9.12
CA HIS A 71 -20.91 -16.82 -7.99
C HIS A 71 -21.15 -15.83 -6.85
N PHE A 72 -20.09 -15.12 -6.42
CA PHE A 72 -20.17 -14.18 -5.32
C PHE A 72 -21.17 -13.06 -5.61
N THR A 73 -21.09 -12.46 -6.79
CA THR A 73 -21.97 -11.37 -7.22
C THR A 73 -23.43 -11.81 -7.28
N ASN A 74 -23.74 -13.07 -7.59
CA ASN A 74 -25.11 -13.55 -7.65
C ASN A 74 -25.70 -13.86 -6.26
N ASN A 75 -24.87 -14.21 -5.28
CA ASN A 75 -25.32 -14.72 -3.99
C ASN A 75 -25.14 -13.72 -2.83
N TYR A 76 -24.25 -12.74 -2.95
CA TYR A 76 -23.87 -11.87 -1.83
C TYR A 76 -23.84 -10.38 -2.20
N VAL A 77 -24.06 -9.53 -1.19
CA VAL A 77 -23.83 -8.08 -1.21
C VAL A 77 -22.81 -7.74 -0.12
N VAL A 78 -21.99 -6.73 -0.40
CA VAL A 78 -20.96 -6.27 0.52
C VAL A 78 -21.00 -4.77 0.64
N SER A 79 -21.03 -4.31 1.88
CA SER A 79 -20.81 -2.91 2.23
C SER A 79 -19.50 -2.78 2.99
N ALA A 80 -18.70 -1.77 2.65
CA ALA A 80 -17.47 -1.44 3.35
C ALA A 80 -17.58 0.00 3.86
N THR A 81 -17.81 0.16 5.17
CA THR A 81 -18.09 1.46 5.80
C THR A 81 -16.84 1.97 6.52
N PRO A 82 -16.25 3.10 6.10
CA PRO A 82 -15.06 3.66 6.74
C PRO A 82 -15.43 4.40 8.03
N GLU A 83 -14.48 4.45 8.97
CA GLU A 83 -14.61 5.07 10.30
C GLU A 83 -15.91 4.67 11.03
N PHE A 84 -16.18 3.37 11.05
CA PHE A 84 -17.41 2.81 11.58
C PHE A 84 -17.46 2.97 13.11
N PRO A 85 -18.46 3.70 13.65
CA PRO A 85 -18.60 3.90 15.08
C PRO A 85 -19.30 2.71 15.75
N ILE A 86 -18.57 1.95 16.56
CA ILE A 86 -19.13 0.86 17.36
C ILE A 86 -19.53 1.45 18.72
N ARG A 87 -20.81 1.33 19.09
CA ARG A 87 -21.37 1.91 20.32
C ARG A 87 -21.84 0.82 21.26
N VAL A 88 -21.31 0.85 22.48
CA VAL A 88 -21.79 0.01 23.59
C VAL A 88 -22.06 0.95 24.76
N ASP A 89 -23.32 1.06 25.17
CA ASP A 89 -23.80 2.01 26.17
C ASP A 89 -23.36 3.47 25.88
N LEU A 90 -22.57 4.06 26.79
CA LEU A 90 -22.02 5.42 26.69
C LEU A 90 -20.60 5.44 26.08
N THR A 91 -20.07 4.28 25.72
CA THR A 91 -18.72 4.14 25.19
C THR A 91 -18.72 3.93 23.69
N LYS A 92 -17.65 4.40 23.04
CA LYS A 92 -17.49 4.35 21.59
C LYS A 92 -16.10 3.85 21.23
N GLN A 93 -16.04 2.92 20.30
CA GLN A 93 -14.84 2.61 19.52
C GLN A 93 -15.07 2.97 18.05
N ILE A 94 -14.00 3.16 17.31
CA ILE A 94 -14.06 3.38 15.86
C ILE A 94 -13.21 2.30 15.22
N ALA A 95 -13.81 1.49 14.35
CA ALA A 95 -13.09 0.63 13.43
C ALA A 95 -12.77 1.44 12.17
N ASP A 96 -11.57 1.28 11.60
CA ASP A 96 -11.20 2.00 10.39
C ASP A 96 -12.12 1.61 9.23
N ILE A 97 -12.45 0.32 9.08
CA ILE A 97 -13.47 -0.15 8.13
C ILE A 97 -14.25 -1.30 8.76
N LEU A 98 -15.58 -1.24 8.68
CA LEU A 98 -16.44 -2.43 8.82
C LEU A 98 -16.83 -2.92 7.43
N VAL A 99 -16.49 -4.16 7.11
CA VAL A 99 -17.02 -4.87 5.94
C VAL A 99 -18.13 -5.81 6.41
N ARG A 100 -19.32 -5.69 5.83
CA ARG A 100 -20.48 -6.54 6.09
C ARG A 100 -20.80 -7.30 4.81
N VAL A 101 -20.76 -8.64 4.87
CA VAL A 101 -21.16 -9.53 3.78
C VAL A 101 -22.50 -10.13 4.14
N SER A 102 -23.50 -9.93 3.27
CA SER A 102 -24.87 -10.39 3.50
C SER A 102 -25.36 -11.20 2.30
N ALA A 103 -26.20 -12.20 2.54
CA ALA A 103 -26.82 -12.98 1.49
C ALA A 103 -27.85 -12.13 0.72
N LYS A 104 -27.82 -12.20 -0.62
CA LYS A 104 -28.75 -11.43 -1.47
C LYS A 104 -30.21 -11.82 -1.32
N ARG A 105 -30.47 -13.06 -0.94
CA ARG A 105 -31.81 -13.64 -0.98
C ARG A 105 -32.69 -13.13 0.15
N ASP A 106 -32.11 -13.02 1.34
CA ASP A 106 -32.82 -12.73 2.58
C ASP A 106 -32.17 -11.63 3.42
N GLU A 107 -31.10 -11.00 2.91
CA GLU A 107 -30.36 -9.92 3.55
C GLU A 107 -29.75 -10.29 4.91
N THR A 108 -29.65 -11.58 5.22
CA THR A 108 -29.00 -12.08 6.44
C THR A 108 -27.50 -11.90 6.37
N ASP A 109 -26.89 -11.59 7.52
CA ASP A 109 -25.43 -11.48 7.56
C ASP A 109 -24.75 -12.83 7.57
N VAL A 110 -23.70 -12.89 6.76
CA VAL A 110 -22.92 -14.09 6.53
C VAL A 110 -21.59 -13.98 7.27
N CYS A 111 -20.96 -12.81 7.23
CA CYS A 111 -19.82 -12.50 8.09
C CYS A 111 -19.57 -11.00 8.19
N TYR A 112 -18.86 -10.61 9.26
CA TYR A 112 -18.32 -9.26 9.44
C TYR A 112 -16.79 -9.28 9.41
N ILE A 113 -16.18 -8.21 8.88
CA ILE A 113 -14.74 -8.01 8.91
C ILE A 113 -14.45 -6.63 9.49
N LEU A 114 -13.81 -6.60 10.65
CA LEU A 114 -13.35 -5.40 11.32
C LEU A 114 -11.91 -5.15 10.89
N ILE A 115 -11.68 -4.10 10.11
CA ILE A 115 -10.35 -3.74 9.62
C ILE A 115 -9.80 -2.58 10.44
N GLU A 116 -8.58 -2.76 10.93
CA GLU A 116 -7.75 -1.74 11.56
C GLU A 116 -6.48 -1.54 10.71
N ASN A 117 -6.23 -0.31 10.27
CA ASN A 117 -5.14 0.05 9.38
C ASN A 117 -4.11 0.93 10.09
N LYS A 118 -2.87 0.45 10.22
CA LYS A 118 -1.75 1.21 10.80
C LYS A 118 -0.63 1.45 9.80
N ILE A 119 -0.31 2.73 9.59
CA ILE A 119 0.83 3.15 8.77
C ILE A 119 2.03 3.46 9.67
N LYS A 120 1.80 4.16 10.78
CA LYS A 120 2.87 4.67 11.65
C LYS A 120 3.14 3.73 12.81
N LYS A 121 4.40 3.38 13.06
CA LYS A 121 4.79 2.54 14.23
C LYS A 121 4.32 3.13 15.57
N ALA A 122 4.29 4.47 15.66
CA ALA A 122 3.87 5.18 16.86
C ALA A 122 2.35 5.08 17.14
N SER A 123 1.52 4.67 16.18
CA SER A 123 0.08 4.44 16.40
C SER A 123 -0.22 3.02 16.89
N ALA A 124 0.81 2.21 17.18
CA ALA A 124 0.62 0.87 17.73
C ALA A 124 -0.01 0.94 19.14
N ASN A 125 -1.19 0.34 19.29
CA ASN A 125 -1.89 0.17 20.56
C ASN A 125 -2.27 -1.30 20.72
N PRO A 126 -1.58 -2.07 21.59
CA PRO A 126 -1.80 -3.52 21.74
C PRO A 126 -3.25 -3.94 22.04
N SER A 127 -4.07 -3.07 22.61
CA SER A 127 -5.45 -3.40 23.00
C SER A 127 -6.50 -3.01 21.96
N GLN A 128 -6.13 -2.31 20.88
CA GLN A 128 -7.11 -1.65 20.01
C GLN A 128 -7.98 -2.66 19.25
N VAL A 129 -7.36 -3.63 18.58
CA VAL A 129 -8.08 -4.62 17.76
C VAL A 129 -8.95 -5.53 18.62
N SER A 130 -8.43 -6.02 19.75
CA SER A 130 -9.21 -6.88 20.66
C SER A 130 -10.40 -6.13 21.26
N LYS A 131 -10.23 -4.85 21.65
CA LYS A 131 -11.35 -4.02 22.13
C LYS A 131 -12.39 -3.76 21.05
N GLN A 132 -11.98 -3.54 19.80
CA GLN A 132 -12.94 -3.34 18.70
C GLN A 132 -13.79 -4.58 18.49
N PHE A 133 -13.18 -5.77 18.50
CA PHE A 133 -13.90 -7.04 18.44
C PHE A 133 -14.88 -7.19 19.60
N GLU A 134 -14.41 -7.05 20.85
CA GLU A 134 -15.27 -7.15 22.04
C GLU A 134 -16.42 -6.14 22.01
N TYR A 135 -16.16 -4.89 21.59
CA TYR A 135 -17.21 -3.88 21.48
C TYR A 135 -18.23 -4.27 20.41
N PHE A 136 -17.79 -4.75 19.25
CA PHE A 136 -18.68 -5.10 18.16
C PHE A 136 -19.59 -6.28 18.54
N THR A 137 -19.04 -7.34 19.12
CA THR A 137 -19.82 -8.51 19.52
C THR A 137 -20.81 -8.23 20.67
N ASN A 138 -20.64 -7.11 21.38
CA ASN A 138 -21.56 -6.65 22.41
C ASN A 138 -22.44 -5.47 21.95
N SER A 139 -22.36 -5.06 20.68
CA SER A 139 -23.15 -3.96 20.15
C SER A 139 -24.44 -4.44 19.49
N ALA A 140 -25.37 -3.51 19.28
CA ALA A 140 -26.67 -3.83 18.67
C ALA A 140 -26.56 -4.15 17.17
N GLU A 141 -25.43 -3.82 16.54
CA GLU A 141 -25.15 -4.06 15.13
C GLU A 141 -24.69 -5.48 14.83
N TYR A 142 -24.34 -6.26 15.85
CA TYR A 142 -23.89 -7.65 15.69
C TYR A 142 -25.06 -8.63 15.73
N GLU A 143 -25.22 -9.39 14.64
CA GLU A 143 -26.10 -10.55 14.60
C GLU A 143 -25.42 -11.74 15.30
N GLN A 144 -26.11 -12.30 16.31
CA GLN A 144 -25.57 -13.39 17.11
C GLN A 144 -25.18 -14.60 16.24
N ASP A 145 -24.05 -15.23 16.57
CA ASP A 145 -23.48 -16.41 15.91
C ASP A 145 -22.98 -16.19 14.46
N VAL A 146 -22.98 -14.95 13.95
CA VAL A 146 -22.37 -14.61 12.66
C VAL A 146 -20.85 -14.44 12.83
N PRO A 147 -19.99 -15.10 12.02
CA PRO A 147 -18.54 -14.98 12.15
C PRO A 147 -18.01 -13.55 11.99
N VAL A 148 -17.01 -13.21 12.80
CA VAL A 148 -16.35 -11.89 12.80
C VAL A 148 -14.84 -12.06 12.62
N PHE A 149 -14.31 -11.56 11.52
CA PHE A 149 -12.87 -11.52 11.26
C PHE A 149 -12.27 -10.20 11.75
N SER A 150 -11.19 -10.26 12.52
CA SER A 150 -10.46 -9.06 12.96
C SER A 150 -9.18 -8.91 12.14
N VAL A 151 -9.14 -7.95 11.22
CA VAL A 151 -8.03 -7.78 10.28
C VAL A 151 -7.19 -6.58 10.67
N LEU A 152 -5.94 -6.84 11.01
CA LEU A 152 -4.92 -5.81 11.23
C LEU A 152 -4.07 -5.67 9.97
N ILE A 153 -4.08 -4.49 9.33
CA ILE A 153 -3.22 -4.20 8.17
C ILE A 153 -2.16 -3.19 8.59
N THR A 154 -0.88 -3.55 8.43
CA THR A 154 0.21 -2.68 8.88
C THR A 154 1.34 -2.51 7.88
N THR A 155 2.17 -1.49 8.09
CA THR A 155 3.56 -1.52 7.59
C THR A 155 4.31 -2.69 8.20
N ASP A 156 5.35 -3.17 7.52
CA ASP A 156 6.18 -4.23 8.06
C ASP A 156 6.97 -3.68 9.26
N SER A 157 6.62 -4.10 10.47
CA SER A 157 7.25 -3.64 11.70
C SER A 157 6.92 -4.58 12.86
N PRO A 158 7.91 -4.95 13.68
CA PRO A 158 7.69 -5.78 14.85
C PRO A 158 6.85 -5.07 15.93
N ALA A 159 6.75 -3.74 15.90
CA ALA A 159 5.97 -2.95 16.85
C ALA A 159 4.49 -3.36 16.92
N PHE A 160 3.93 -3.92 15.84
CA PHE A 160 2.53 -4.35 15.78
C PHE A 160 2.32 -5.81 16.18
N SER A 161 3.38 -6.59 16.47
CA SER A 161 3.25 -8.00 16.86
C SER A 161 2.41 -8.18 18.12
N ALA A 162 2.54 -7.28 19.09
CA ALA A 162 1.73 -7.31 20.31
C ALA A 162 0.24 -7.05 20.03
N MET A 163 -0.09 -6.19 19.06
CA MET A 163 -1.48 -5.96 18.65
C MET A 163 -2.10 -7.22 18.09
N TYR A 164 -1.39 -7.89 17.17
CA TYR A 164 -1.88 -9.13 16.57
C TYR A 164 -2.02 -10.25 17.60
N LYS A 165 -1.04 -10.45 18.48
CA LYS A 165 -1.11 -11.48 19.53
C LYS A 165 -2.32 -11.28 20.45
N ASN A 166 -2.61 -10.04 20.84
CA ASN A 166 -3.77 -9.74 21.67
C ASN A 166 -5.09 -9.92 20.90
N ALA A 167 -5.13 -9.51 19.63
CA ALA A 167 -6.28 -9.75 18.77
C ALA A 167 -6.58 -11.25 18.66
N LEU A 168 -5.56 -12.06 18.35
CA LEU A 168 -5.69 -13.51 18.19
C LEU A 168 -6.13 -14.21 19.48
N ALA A 169 -5.69 -13.71 20.65
CA ALA A 169 -6.13 -14.23 21.94
C ALA A 169 -7.62 -13.93 22.24
N ALA A 170 -8.15 -12.81 21.72
CA ALA A 170 -9.56 -12.44 21.89
C ALA A 170 -10.46 -13.06 20.80
N ASN A 171 -9.94 -13.17 19.58
CA ASN A 171 -10.64 -13.68 18.40
C ASN A 171 -9.70 -14.59 17.57
N PRO A 172 -9.93 -15.91 17.54
CA PRO A 172 -9.15 -16.86 16.74
C PRO A 172 -9.13 -16.55 15.24
N ASP A 173 -10.14 -15.85 14.72
CA ASP A 173 -10.25 -15.45 13.30
C ASP A 173 -9.61 -14.07 13.03
N SER A 174 -8.68 -13.68 13.91
CA SER A 174 -7.84 -12.50 13.69
C SER A 174 -6.78 -12.79 12.63
N VAL A 175 -6.59 -11.84 11.71
CA VAL A 175 -5.63 -11.94 10.60
C VAL A 175 -4.71 -10.73 10.61
N TRP A 176 -3.41 -10.96 10.41
CA TRP A 176 -2.42 -9.89 10.25
C TRP A 176 -1.91 -9.82 8.82
N LEU A 177 -2.25 -8.73 8.14
CA LEU A 177 -1.83 -8.45 6.77
C LEU A 177 -0.80 -7.33 6.73
N ARG A 178 -0.04 -7.31 5.65
CA ARG A 178 0.94 -6.26 5.36
C ARG A 178 0.52 -5.44 4.16
N TRP A 179 0.76 -4.14 4.22
CA TRP A 179 0.60 -3.28 3.05
C TRP A 179 1.57 -3.68 1.93
N THR A 180 2.83 -3.91 2.28
CA THR A 180 3.89 -4.38 1.38
C THR A 180 4.83 -5.32 2.14
N SER A 181 5.49 -6.20 1.40
CA SER A 181 6.53 -7.09 1.91
C SER A 181 7.60 -7.27 0.85
N HIS A 182 8.86 -6.97 1.18
CA HIS A 182 9.98 -7.19 0.29
C HIS A 182 10.52 -8.62 0.37
N THR A 183 10.25 -9.31 1.48
CA THR A 183 10.65 -10.70 1.72
C THR A 183 9.63 -11.69 1.16
N GLU A 184 8.35 -11.34 1.22
CA GLU A 184 7.23 -12.17 0.73
C GLU A 184 6.43 -11.41 -0.33
N ARG A 185 6.98 -11.35 -1.55
CA ARG A 185 6.46 -10.51 -2.64
C ARG A 185 5.00 -10.75 -3.00
N ASP A 186 4.46 -11.94 -2.71
CA ASP A 186 3.08 -12.31 -3.03
C ASP A 186 2.12 -12.28 -1.83
N ASN A 187 2.61 -11.92 -0.64
CA ASN A 187 1.84 -11.95 0.62
C ASN A 187 1.59 -10.54 1.19
N SER A 188 1.01 -9.65 0.38
CA SER A 188 0.70 -8.29 0.80
C SER A 188 -0.46 -7.68 0.02
N VAL A 189 -1.04 -6.60 0.54
CA VAL A 189 -2.11 -5.85 -0.14
C VAL A 189 -1.62 -5.28 -1.48
N GLU A 190 -0.38 -4.78 -1.53
CA GLU A 190 0.27 -4.36 -2.78
C GLU A 190 0.33 -5.51 -3.80
N ALA A 191 0.65 -6.73 -3.36
CA ALA A 191 0.69 -7.90 -4.24
C ALA A 191 -0.70 -8.24 -4.80
N SER A 192 -1.75 -8.19 -3.97
CA SER A 192 -3.13 -8.37 -4.42
C SER A 192 -3.55 -7.30 -5.44
N LEU A 193 -3.10 -6.05 -5.29
CA LEU A 193 -3.32 -5.00 -6.29
C LEU A 193 -2.57 -5.28 -7.60
N ARG A 194 -1.32 -5.78 -7.54
CA ARG A 194 -0.59 -6.18 -8.75
C ARG A 194 -1.28 -7.36 -9.45
N GLN A 195 -1.79 -8.32 -8.69
CA GLN A 195 -2.56 -9.45 -9.22
C GLN A 195 -3.84 -8.98 -9.90
N LEU A 196 -4.56 -8.01 -9.32
CA LEU A 196 -5.75 -7.41 -9.94
C LEU A 196 -5.44 -6.88 -11.35
N ILE A 197 -4.36 -6.11 -11.51
CA ILE A 197 -3.94 -5.60 -12.82
C ILE A 197 -3.55 -6.74 -13.78
N ARG A 198 -2.83 -7.77 -13.30
CA ARG A 198 -2.48 -8.93 -14.13
C ARG A 198 -3.72 -9.68 -14.61
N HIS A 199 -4.71 -9.88 -13.74
CA HIS A 199 -5.96 -10.54 -14.08
C HIS A 199 -6.77 -9.75 -15.12
N GLU A 200 -6.70 -8.42 -15.10
CA GLU A 200 -7.29 -7.58 -16.15
C GLU A 200 -6.58 -7.79 -17.49
N MET A 201 -5.24 -7.78 -17.51
CA MET A 201 -4.43 -7.98 -18.73
C MET A 201 -4.67 -9.32 -19.42
N VAL A 202 -4.88 -10.40 -18.64
CA VAL A 202 -5.17 -11.73 -19.19
C VAL A 202 -6.67 -11.98 -19.40
N ALA A 203 -7.49 -10.93 -19.26
CA ALA A 203 -8.94 -11.00 -19.36
C ALA A 203 -9.55 -12.09 -18.46
N GLU A 204 -9.07 -12.23 -17.23
CA GLU A 204 -9.72 -13.04 -16.18
C GLU A 204 -10.85 -12.22 -15.52
N ILE A 205 -10.63 -10.92 -15.31
CA ILE A 205 -11.64 -9.98 -14.80
C ILE A 205 -12.11 -9.01 -15.89
N THR A 206 -13.15 -8.24 -15.60
CA THR A 206 -13.64 -7.19 -16.51
C THR A 206 -12.62 -6.06 -16.64
N PRO A 207 -12.53 -5.39 -17.81
CA PRO A 207 -11.65 -4.24 -17.98
C PRO A 207 -11.87 -3.17 -16.92
N ILE A 208 -10.79 -2.71 -16.31
CA ILE A 208 -10.81 -1.64 -15.32
C ILE A 208 -10.75 -0.32 -16.06
N ASN A 209 -11.56 0.67 -15.66
CA ASN A 209 -11.49 2.01 -16.24
C ASN A 209 -10.06 2.57 -16.12
N LEU A 210 -9.57 3.20 -17.19
CA LEU A 210 -8.20 3.72 -17.28
C LEU A 210 -7.84 4.65 -16.11
N ASN A 211 -8.75 5.53 -15.68
CA ASN A 211 -8.52 6.42 -14.54
C ASN A 211 -8.27 5.63 -13.26
N THR A 212 -9.10 4.63 -13.00
CA THR A 212 -9.01 3.75 -11.83
C THR A 212 -7.74 2.92 -11.88
N GLN A 213 -7.35 2.47 -13.07
CA GLN A 213 -6.09 1.77 -13.29
C GLN A 213 -4.89 2.67 -12.93
N PHE A 214 -4.90 3.95 -13.35
CA PHE A 214 -3.87 4.92 -12.96
C PHE A 214 -3.82 5.13 -11.45
N ILE A 215 -4.97 5.30 -10.80
CA ILE A 215 -5.04 5.50 -9.35
C ILE A 215 -4.47 4.28 -8.61
N ILE A 216 -4.87 3.06 -9.00
CA ILE A 216 -4.38 1.82 -8.39
C ILE A 216 -2.86 1.72 -8.55
N LYS A 217 -2.33 2.02 -9.75
CA LYS A 217 -0.88 2.04 -10.03
C LYS A 217 -0.15 3.05 -9.14
N SER A 218 -0.62 4.30 -9.09
CA SER A 218 -0.04 5.33 -8.23
C SER A 218 -0.10 4.96 -6.74
N PHE A 219 -1.16 4.29 -6.30
CA PHE A 219 -1.27 3.83 -4.92
C PHE A 219 -0.32 2.67 -4.61
N MET A 220 -0.15 1.71 -5.53
CA MET A 220 0.87 0.66 -5.39
C MET A 220 2.27 1.25 -5.26
N ASP A 221 2.61 2.22 -6.11
CA ASP A 221 3.91 2.90 -6.06
C ASP A 221 4.10 3.66 -4.75
N TYR A 222 3.05 4.33 -4.26
CA TYR A 222 3.07 4.99 -2.96
C TYR A 222 3.31 4.01 -1.81
N ILE A 223 2.58 2.89 -1.75
CA ILE A 223 2.79 1.86 -0.72
C ILE A 223 4.23 1.33 -0.78
N ALA A 224 4.69 0.91 -1.96
CA ALA A 224 6.02 0.32 -2.12
C ALA A 224 7.14 1.28 -1.66
N THR A 225 6.97 2.59 -1.88
CA THR A 225 7.97 3.62 -1.54
C THR A 225 7.90 4.11 -0.10
N GLU A 226 6.71 4.36 0.44
CA GLU A 226 6.58 4.98 1.77
C GLU A 226 6.47 3.96 2.90
N PHE A 227 6.01 2.74 2.63
CA PHE A 227 5.70 1.73 3.66
C PHE A 227 6.75 0.64 3.80
N SER A 228 7.74 0.64 2.90
CA SER A 228 8.95 -0.14 3.02
C SER A 228 9.72 0.21 4.30
N GLN A 229 10.26 -0.79 4.99
CA GLN A 229 11.12 -0.54 6.15
C GLN A 229 12.34 0.27 5.69
N LYS A 230 12.36 1.56 6.06
CA LYS A 230 13.50 2.45 5.90
C LYS A 230 14.64 1.94 6.80
N GLY A 231 15.44 1.01 6.28
CA GLY A 231 16.81 0.82 6.75
C GLY A 231 17.52 2.16 6.63
N THR A 232 17.98 2.70 7.76
CA THR A 232 18.89 3.86 7.84
C THR A 232 18.62 5.00 6.85
N GLY A 233 17.63 5.87 7.13
CA GLY A 233 17.63 7.27 6.68
C GLY A 233 17.68 7.58 5.17
N VAL A 234 17.73 6.61 4.26
CA VAL A 234 17.76 6.83 2.82
C VAL A 234 16.34 6.71 2.29
N LYS A 235 15.78 7.84 1.85
CA LYS A 235 14.48 7.89 1.19
C LYS A 235 14.65 7.36 -0.25
N ASN A 236 14.23 6.14 -0.51
CA ASN A 236 14.11 5.62 -1.86
C ASN A 236 12.79 6.07 -2.50
N TYR A 237 12.80 7.30 -3.02
CA TYR A 237 11.81 7.79 -3.96
C TYR A 237 11.86 6.98 -5.27
N SER A 238 10.73 6.47 -5.75
CA SER A 238 10.62 5.79 -7.05
C SER A 238 10.70 6.80 -8.20
N PHE A 239 11.40 6.44 -9.28
CA PHE A 239 11.40 7.18 -10.54
C PHE A 239 10.46 6.56 -11.60
N ASN A 240 9.89 5.38 -11.30
CA ASN A 240 9.00 4.69 -12.24
C ASN A 240 7.76 5.56 -12.51
N GLY A 241 7.46 5.78 -13.79
CA GLY A 241 6.35 6.63 -14.24
C GLY A 241 6.72 8.10 -14.52
N PHE A 242 7.98 8.49 -14.34
CA PHE A 242 8.50 9.78 -14.78
C PHE A 242 9.49 9.59 -15.92
N ASP A 243 9.35 10.40 -16.97
CA ASP A 243 10.29 10.38 -18.10
C ASP A 243 11.69 10.81 -17.64
N GLU A 244 12.71 10.17 -18.20
CA GLU A 244 14.09 10.65 -18.12
C GLU A 244 14.19 11.99 -18.86
N VAL A 245 14.64 13.02 -18.15
CA VAL A 245 14.79 14.37 -18.72
C VAL A 245 16.25 14.73 -19.00
N ALA A 246 17.20 14.03 -18.38
CA ALA A 246 18.63 14.18 -18.66
C ALA A 246 19.41 12.99 -18.07
N SER A 247 20.49 12.59 -18.72
CA SER A 247 21.46 11.64 -18.17
C SER A 247 22.89 12.01 -18.55
N ALA A 248 23.85 11.47 -17.80
CA ALA A 248 25.28 11.58 -18.06
C ALA A 248 26.00 10.33 -17.54
N SER A 249 26.95 9.80 -18.32
CA SER A 249 27.80 8.68 -17.88
C SER A 249 29.11 9.21 -17.31
N PHE A 250 29.66 8.55 -16.29
CA PHE A 250 30.92 8.94 -15.69
C PHE A 250 31.64 7.72 -15.09
N THR A 251 32.97 7.78 -15.05
CA THR A 251 33.81 6.77 -14.39
C THR A 251 34.31 7.32 -13.07
N LEU A 252 34.18 6.57 -11.99
CA LEU A 252 34.74 6.93 -10.68
C LEU A 252 35.36 5.67 -10.06
N ASN A 253 36.60 5.77 -9.56
CA ASN A 253 37.34 4.65 -8.95
C ASN A 253 37.43 3.38 -9.83
N GLY A 254 37.40 3.54 -11.16
CA GLY A 254 37.46 2.42 -12.10
C GLY A 254 36.12 1.73 -12.38
N GLU A 255 35.03 2.20 -11.78
CA GLU A 255 33.66 1.75 -12.06
C GLU A 255 32.92 2.79 -12.92
N ASN A 256 32.07 2.31 -13.82
CA ASN A 256 31.27 3.14 -14.71
C ASN A 256 29.85 3.27 -14.16
N TYR A 257 29.37 4.51 -14.13
CA TYR A 257 28.07 4.88 -13.59
C TYR A 257 27.30 5.73 -14.58
N VAL A 258 25.97 5.67 -14.49
CA VAL A 258 25.07 6.55 -15.23
C VAL A 258 24.23 7.34 -14.23
N LEU A 259 24.36 8.67 -14.28
CA LEU A 259 23.54 9.59 -13.50
C LEU A 259 22.32 9.97 -14.33
N LYS A 260 21.11 9.66 -13.85
CA LYS A 260 19.85 10.01 -14.55
C LYS A 260 19.00 10.96 -13.72
N ARG A 261 18.37 11.91 -14.40
CA ARG A 261 17.39 12.86 -13.85
C ARG A 261 16.02 12.62 -14.47
N PHE A 262 14.98 12.69 -13.66
CA PHE A 262 13.60 12.42 -14.06
C PHE A 262 12.71 13.67 -13.98
N GLY A 263 11.53 13.62 -14.62
CA GLY A 263 10.56 14.73 -14.68
C GLY A 263 10.11 15.28 -13.31
N ASN A 264 10.17 14.47 -12.25
CA ASN A 264 9.92 14.89 -10.88
C ASN A 264 11.13 15.54 -10.17
N ASN A 265 12.18 15.87 -10.92
CA ASN A 265 13.48 16.41 -10.46
C ASN A 265 14.32 15.46 -9.61
N MET A 266 13.97 14.17 -9.50
CA MET A 266 14.86 13.20 -8.86
C MET A 266 16.12 12.96 -9.67
N VAL A 267 17.19 12.61 -8.97
CA VAL A 267 18.47 12.18 -9.53
C VAL A 267 18.83 10.81 -8.94
N ARG A 268 19.17 9.85 -9.80
CA ARG A 268 19.52 8.46 -9.43
C ARG A 268 20.79 8.03 -10.15
N VAL A 269 21.46 7.04 -9.56
CA VAL A 269 22.70 6.46 -10.06
C VAL A 269 22.41 5.05 -10.52
N PHE A 270 22.92 4.68 -11.68
CA PHE A 270 22.77 3.38 -12.30
C PHE A 270 24.15 2.81 -12.64
N ASN A 271 24.26 1.51 -12.78
CA ASN A 271 25.42 0.86 -13.40
C ASN A 271 25.29 0.82 -14.94
N GLU A 272 26.25 0.19 -15.62
CA GLU A 272 26.23 0.04 -17.08
C GLU A 272 25.07 -0.83 -17.59
N ASP A 273 24.56 -1.73 -16.75
CA ASP A 273 23.44 -2.62 -17.06
C ASP A 273 22.06 -1.96 -16.83
N ASP A 274 22.04 -0.64 -16.57
CA ASP A 274 20.86 0.16 -16.26
C ASP A 274 20.10 -0.29 -14.99
N GLU A 275 20.82 -0.91 -14.05
CA GLU A 275 20.32 -1.23 -12.72
C GLU A 275 20.55 -0.08 -11.76
N VAL A 276 19.53 0.26 -10.98
CA VAL A 276 19.58 1.33 -9.99
C VAL A 276 20.49 0.93 -8.84
N LEU A 277 21.49 1.74 -8.55
CA LEU A 277 22.37 1.53 -7.40
C LEU A 277 21.79 2.20 -6.15
N ASP A 278 21.74 1.47 -5.04
CA ASP A 278 21.28 1.97 -3.74
C ASP A 278 22.38 2.77 -3.00
N THR A 279 23.09 3.62 -3.75
CA THR A 279 24.19 4.44 -3.24
C THR A 279 23.68 5.83 -2.84
N PRO A 280 24.15 6.40 -1.71
CA PRO A 280 23.85 7.79 -1.36
C PRO A 280 24.30 8.76 -2.48
N VAL A 281 23.32 9.31 -3.20
CA VAL A 281 23.58 10.14 -4.39
C VAL A 281 24.38 11.40 -4.05
N LYS A 282 24.07 12.09 -2.94
CA LYS A 282 24.68 13.39 -2.62
C LYS A 282 26.18 13.32 -2.29
N PRO A 283 26.66 12.35 -1.48
CA PRO A 283 28.10 12.09 -1.34
C PRO A 283 28.78 11.78 -2.68
N LEU A 284 28.21 10.89 -3.49
CA LEU A 284 28.78 10.52 -4.79
C LEU A 284 28.92 11.73 -5.72
N LEU A 285 27.92 12.62 -5.78
CA LEU A 285 27.99 13.84 -6.58
C LEU A 285 29.14 14.77 -6.15
N ARG A 286 29.52 14.77 -4.87
CA ARG A 286 30.67 15.56 -4.38
C ARG A 286 31.97 14.94 -4.85
N GLU A 287 32.09 13.62 -4.75
CA GLU A 287 33.26 12.89 -5.25
C GLU A 287 33.44 13.11 -6.75
N VAL A 288 32.35 13.11 -7.53
CA VAL A 288 32.37 13.43 -8.96
C VAL A 288 32.82 14.87 -9.21
N ASN A 289 32.27 15.84 -8.47
CA ASN A 289 32.65 17.26 -8.59
C ASN A 289 34.15 17.48 -8.35
N ASP A 290 34.71 16.78 -7.35
CA ASP A 290 36.12 16.88 -6.97
C ASP A 290 37.01 16.11 -7.98
N ALA A 291 36.63 14.89 -8.36
CA ALA A 291 37.40 14.05 -9.27
C ALA A 291 37.52 14.64 -10.69
N TYR A 292 36.45 15.27 -11.18
CA TYR A 292 36.42 15.89 -12.50
C TYR A 292 36.77 17.38 -12.48
N GLY A 293 36.99 17.97 -11.30
CA GLY A 293 37.41 19.37 -11.17
C GLY A 293 36.37 20.39 -11.66
N PHE A 294 35.08 20.08 -11.57
CA PHE A 294 34.02 20.96 -12.08
C PHE A 294 33.86 22.26 -11.28
N ASN A 295 34.39 22.32 -10.05
CA ASN A 295 34.32 23.48 -9.15
C ASN A 295 32.89 24.01 -8.93
N ILE A 296 31.90 23.12 -8.91
CA ILE A 296 30.50 23.51 -8.69
C ILE A 296 30.30 23.79 -7.19
N ASP A 297 29.82 24.98 -6.87
CA ASP A 297 29.56 25.41 -5.50
C ASP A 297 28.56 24.48 -4.80
N LEU A 298 28.87 24.07 -3.57
CA LEU A 298 27.97 23.25 -2.74
C LEU A 298 26.83 24.05 -2.09
N TYR A 299 26.92 25.38 -2.15
CA TYR A 299 26.00 26.32 -1.52
C TYR A 299 25.41 27.28 -2.56
N HIS A 300 24.21 27.77 -2.29
CA HIS A 300 23.64 28.90 -3.01
C HIS A 300 24.35 30.19 -2.60
N SER A 301 24.20 31.25 -3.41
CA SER A 301 24.68 32.60 -3.09
C SER A 301 24.12 33.15 -1.76
N THR A 302 23.00 32.59 -1.28
CA THR A 302 22.37 32.88 0.01
C THR A 302 23.00 32.14 1.20
N GLY A 303 24.02 31.30 0.97
CA GLY A 303 24.67 30.49 1.99
C GLY A 303 23.95 29.18 2.34
N ILE A 304 22.81 28.88 1.71
CA ILE A 304 22.04 27.64 1.93
C ILE A 304 22.66 26.50 1.11
N ALA A 305 22.85 25.32 1.71
CA ALA A 305 23.39 24.15 1.00
C ALA A 305 22.45 23.68 -0.13
N LYS A 306 23.01 23.41 -1.31
CA LYS A 306 22.24 22.87 -2.45
C LYS A 306 21.69 21.50 -2.09
N ASN A 307 20.45 21.23 -2.51
CA ASN A 307 19.85 19.91 -2.41
C ASN A 307 20.35 18.99 -3.54
N THR A 308 20.09 17.69 -3.45
CA THR A 308 20.55 16.69 -4.43
C THR A 308 20.02 16.95 -5.84
N GLN A 309 18.83 17.53 -5.97
CA GLN A 309 18.20 17.78 -7.27
C GLN A 309 18.92 18.89 -8.05
N ILE A 310 19.20 20.01 -7.37
CA ILE A 310 19.88 21.16 -7.95
C ILE A 310 21.33 20.80 -8.26
N PHE A 311 22.02 20.20 -7.29
CA PHE A 311 23.43 19.83 -7.44
C PHE A 311 23.61 18.74 -8.51
N GLY A 312 22.75 17.72 -8.52
CA GLY A 312 22.80 16.66 -9.53
C GLY A 312 22.53 17.17 -10.95
N ARG A 313 21.61 18.13 -11.12
CA ARG A 313 21.40 18.79 -12.42
C ARG A 313 22.65 19.51 -12.92
N GLU A 314 23.32 20.25 -12.05
CA GLU A 314 24.54 20.98 -12.40
C GLU A 314 25.68 20.03 -12.77
N ILE A 315 25.83 18.92 -12.05
CA ILE A 315 26.81 17.86 -12.36
C ILE A 315 26.50 17.18 -13.70
N ILE A 316 25.24 16.80 -13.97
CA ILE A 316 24.84 16.22 -15.28
C ILE A 316 25.17 17.19 -16.42
N ASN A 317 24.86 18.48 -16.24
CA ASN A 317 25.19 19.49 -17.24
C ASN A 317 26.71 19.64 -17.42
N ALA A 318 27.50 19.59 -16.35
CA ALA A 318 28.96 19.69 -16.43
C ALA A 318 29.59 18.47 -17.11
N LEU A 319 29.06 17.27 -16.86
CA LEU A 319 29.49 16.03 -17.51
C LEU A 319 29.18 16.02 -19.01
N ASN A 320 28.03 16.56 -19.43
CA ASN A 320 27.63 16.60 -20.83
C ASN A 320 28.29 17.74 -21.64
N ASN A 321 28.89 18.72 -20.96
CA ASN A 321 29.54 19.88 -21.60
C ASN A 321 31.08 19.81 -21.59
N ASN A 322 31.67 18.75 -21.04
CA ASN A 322 33.09 18.40 -21.18
C ASN A 322 33.26 17.28 -22.21
#